data_AF-A0A0D0HXV8-F1
#
_entry.id   AF-A0A0D0HXV8-F1
#
_cell.length_a   1.000
_cell.length_b   1.000
_cell.length_c   1.000
_cell.angle_alpha   90.00
_cell.angle_beta   90.00
_cell.angle_gamma   90.00
#
_symmetry.space_group_name_H-M   'P 1'
#
loop_
_entity.id
_entity.type
_entity.pdbx_description
1 polymer ?
#
loop_
_entity_poly.entity_id
_entity_poly.type
_entity_poly.pdbx_seq_one_letter_code
_entity_poly.pdbx_strand_id
1 'polypeptide(L)'
;MVVNRARRAGVAVAGSVLLVLGLASCSLLEGPTPATPDRPQIETPAEPAVFVPGGSAQENLPFFQELLLGYAAGEQPIQGQPIVEAVAAGGFDKADMQVSFDQSKTNLEADSIFVAVRSGETCLIGQLIPETREVAAQAVDAVGPERNVCLIGQTRPIDW
;
A
#
# COMPACT_ATOMS: atom_id res chain seq x y z
N MET A 1 -2.52 -73.72 17.36
CA MET A 1 -3.24 -72.55 16.81
C MET A 1 -2.85 -71.22 17.53
N VAL A 2 -1.58 -71.01 17.89
CA VAL A 2 -1.15 -69.84 18.71
C VAL A 2 -0.10 -68.96 18.01
N VAL A 3 0.69 -69.52 17.09
CA VAL A 3 1.83 -68.84 16.43
C VAL A 3 1.40 -67.76 15.41
N ASN A 4 0.24 -67.92 14.76
CA ASN A 4 -0.22 -67.00 13.70
C ASN A 4 -0.83 -65.68 14.22
N ARG A 5 -1.29 -65.62 15.48
CA ARG A 5 -1.82 -64.37 16.07
C ARG A 5 -0.70 -63.41 16.49
N ALA A 6 0.40 -63.94 17.03
CA ALA A 6 1.55 -63.14 17.45
C ALA A 6 2.27 -62.45 16.27
N ARG A 7 2.42 -63.15 15.13
CA ARG A 7 3.02 -62.57 13.91
C ARG A 7 2.15 -61.47 13.28
N ARG A 8 0.82 -61.61 13.31
CA ARG A 8 -0.10 -60.59 12.78
C ARG A 8 -0.15 -59.33 13.66
N ALA A 9 -0.04 -59.49 14.98
CA ALA A 9 0.02 -58.36 15.91
C ALA A 9 1.32 -57.55 15.75
N GLY A 10 2.48 -58.21 15.55
CA GLY A 10 3.77 -57.53 15.36
C GLY A 10 3.84 -56.68 14.09
N VAL A 11 3.24 -57.15 12.99
CA VAL A 11 3.22 -56.41 11.71
C VAL A 11 2.29 -55.18 11.78
N ALA A 12 1.16 -55.29 12.46
CA ALA A 12 0.24 -54.16 12.63
C ALA A 12 0.85 -53.04 13.51
N VAL A 13 1.56 -53.39 14.58
CA VAL A 13 2.21 -52.41 15.47
C VAL A 13 3.38 -51.71 14.77
N ALA A 14 4.23 -52.45 14.04
CA ALA A 14 5.36 -51.87 13.31
C ALA A 14 4.92 -50.92 12.17
N GLY A 15 3.87 -51.27 11.44
CA GLY A 15 3.31 -50.40 10.39
C GLY A 15 2.72 -49.10 10.95
N SER A 16 2.10 -49.16 12.13
CA SER A 16 1.53 -47.99 12.80
C SER A 16 2.62 -47.00 13.26
N VAL A 17 3.73 -47.51 13.81
CA VAL A 17 4.85 -46.67 14.27
C VAL A 17 5.57 -45.97 13.10
N LEU A 18 5.78 -46.67 11.99
CA LEU A 18 6.39 -46.10 10.78
C LEU A 18 5.51 -45.03 10.12
N LEU A 19 4.18 -45.17 10.16
CA LEU A 19 3.24 -44.18 9.63
C LEU A 19 3.25 -42.89 10.46
N VAL A 20 3.29 -43.01 11.80
CA VAL A 20 3.33 -41.85 12.71
C VAL A 20 4.66 -41.09 12.60
N LEU A 21 5.78 -41.79 12.39
CA LEU A 21 7.09 -41.15 12.17
C LEU A 21 7.19 -40.44 10.81
N GLY A 22 6.51 -40.93 9.77
CA GLY A 22 6.46 -40.25 8.46
C GLY A 22 5.65 -38.95 8.48
N LEU A 23 4.54 -38.92 9.21
CA LEU A 23 3.62 -37.77 9.30
C LEU A 23 4.16 -36.60 10.15
N ALA A 24 5.08 -36.85 11.09
CA ALA A 24 5.67 -35.83 11.95
C ALA A 24 6.93 -35.14 11.38
N SER A 25 7.38 -35.54 10.18
CA SER A 25 8.65 -35.09 9.61
C SER A 25 8.68 -33.61 9.18
N CYS A 26 7.53 -33.01 8.89
CA CYS A 26 7.48 -31.61 8.43
C CYS A 26 7.45 -30.57 9.56
N SER A 27 7.24 -30.99 10.81
CA SER A 27 7.18 -30.08 11.97
C SER A 27 8.55 -29.76 12.58
N LEU A 28 9.60 -30.50 12.20
CA LEU A 28 10.98 -30.33 12.69
C LEU A 28 11.81 -29.44 11.77
N LEU A 29 11.22 -28.94 10.68
CA LEU A 29 11.86 -27.95 9.83
C LEU A 29 11.45 -26.57 10.38
N GLU A 30 12.22 -26.03 11.31
CA GLU A 30 12.22 -24.59 11.58
C GLU A 30 12.41 -23.89 10.23
N GLY A 31 11.33 -23.33 9.69
CA GLY A 31 11.40 -22.47 8.51
C GLY A 31 12.29 -21.27 8.81
N PRO A 32 12.89 -20.64 7.79
CA PRO A 32 13.63 -19.40 8.01
C PRO A 32 12.73 -18.40 8.73
N THR A 33 13.22 -17.84 9.84
CA THR A 33 12.52 -16.75 10.53
C THR A 33 12.32 -15.61 9.53
N PRO A 34 11.07 -15.16 9.28
CA PRO A 34 10.85 -13.98 8.46
C PRO A 34 11.60 -12.80 9.07
N ALA A 35 12.59 -12.28 8.35
CA ALA A 35 13.17 -10.99 8.69
C ALA A 35 12.25 -9.92 8.11
N THR A 36 11.71 -9.06 8.97
CA THR A 36 11.09 -7.82 8.51
C THR A 36 12.24 -6.93 8.04
N PRO A 37 12.34 -6.57 6.74
CA PRO A 37 13.35 -5.63 6.31
C PRO A 37 13.14 -4.30 7.03
N ASP A 38 14.24 -3.67 7.45
CA ASP A 38 14.18 -2.33 7.99
C ASP A 38 13.53 -1.40 6.97
N ARG A 39 12.54 -0.61 7.42
CA ARG A 39 11.97 0.44 6.59
C ARG A 39 13.09 1.44 6.29
N PRO A 40 13.40 1.73 5.02
CA PRO A 40 14.34 2.79 4.69
C PRO A 40 13.94 4.07 5.43
N GLN A 41 14.87 4.62 6.20
CA GLN A 41 14.63 5.93 6.82
C GLN A 41 14.56 6.95 5.68
N ILE A 42 13.51 7.75 5.67
CA ILE A 42 13.41 8.88 4.75
C ILE A 42 14.46 9.89 5.23
N GLU A 43 15.57 9.98 4.50
CA GLU A 43 16.55 11.04 4.74
C GLU A 43 15.86 12.38 4.47
N THR A 44 15.85 13.28 5.44
CA THR A 44 15.39 14.65 5.24
C THR A 44 16.28 15.29 4.16
N PRO A 45 15.73 15.67 2.99
CA PRO A 45 16.52 16.34 1.97
C PRO A 45 17.15 17.61 2.55
N ALA A 46 18.43 17.85 2.25
CA ALA A 46 19.17 19.01 2.78
C ALA A 46 18.70 20.35 2.18
N GLU A 47 17.88 20.32 1.13
CA GLU A 47 17.36 21.47 0.41
C GLU A 47 15.85 21.26 0.18
N PRO A 48 15.00 22.31 0.35
CA PRO A 48 13.56 22.17 0.18
C PRO A 48 13.24 21.72 -1.25
N ALA A 49 12.33 20.77 -1.39
CA ALA A 49 11.95 20.30 -2.70
C ALA A 49 11.23 21.42 -3.46
N VAL A 50 11.50 21.52 -4.77
CA VAL A 50 10.95 22.57 -5.62
C VAL A 50 10.02 21.94 -6.66
N PHE A 51 8.85 22.53 -6.84
CA PHE A 51 7.95 22.16 -7.91
C PHE A 51 8.57 22.44 -9.28
N VAL A 52 8.50 21.47 -10.19
CA VAL A 52 8.97 21.57 -11.57
C VAL A 52 7.76 21.63 -12.50
N PRO A 53 7.37 22.83 -12.99
CA PRO A 53 6.25 22.96 -13.91
C PRO A 53 6.47 22.15 -15.20
N GLY A 54 5.50 21.30 -15.54
CA GLY A 54 5.60 20.40 -16.70
C GLY A 54 6.58 19.22 -16.53
N GLY A 55 7.18 19.06 -15.35
CA GLY A 55 8.03 17.92 -15.03
C GLY A 55 7.24 16.63 -14.83
N SER A 56 7.93 15.50 -15.00
CA SER A 56 7.40 14.15 -14.78
C SER A 56 6.97 13.90 -13.34
N ALA A 57 6.25 12.80 -13.10
CA ALA A 57 5.91 12.38 -11.74
C ALA A 57 7.18 12.10 -10.90
N GLN A 58 8.21 11.47 -11.46
CA GLN A 58 9.47 11.23 -10.75
C GLN A 58 10.17 12.52 -10.33
N GLU A 59 10.21 13.54 -11.20
CA GLU A 59 10.84 14.83 -10.90
C GLU A 59 10.09 15.59 -9.81
N ASN A 60 8.75 15.53 -9.82
CA ASN A 60 7.90 16.22 -8.85
C ASN A 60 7.63 15.42 -7.56
N LEU A 61 8.07 14.15 -7.47
CA LEU A 61 7.81 13.28 -6.31
C LEU A 61 8.33 13.87 -4.98
N PRO A 62 9.57 14.40 -4.89
CA PRO A 62 10.05 14.99 -3.64
C PRO A 62 9.18 16.16 -3.18
N PHE A 63 8.79 17.05 -4.11
CA PHE A 63 7.95 18.21 -3.81
C PHE A 63 6.54 17.80 -3.37
N PHE A 64 5.93 16.85 -4.11
CA PHE A 64 4.61 16.34 -3.79
C PHE A 64 4.58 15.66 -2.41
N GLN A 65 5.61 14.88 -2.08
CA GLN A 65 5.73 14.26 -0.76
C GLN A 65 5.88 15.32 0.35
N GLU A 66 6.73 16.31 0.17
CA GLU A 66 6.90 17.40 1.15
C GLU A 66 5.60 18.19 1.34
N LEU A 67 4.88 18.49 0.26
CA LEU A 67 3.59 19.16 0.30
C LEU A 67 2.56 18.37 1.12
N LEU A 68 2.44 17.06 0.87
CA LEU A 68 1.50 16.22 1.61
C LEU A 68 1.89 16.05 3.08
N LEU A 69 3.19 15.94 3.38
CA LEU A 69 3.69 15.91 4.76
C LEU A 69 3.38 17.23 5.49
N GLY A 70 3.58 18.37 4.83
CA GLY A 70 3.23 19.69 5.35
C GLY A 70 1.73 19.83 5.62
N TYR A 71 0.89 19.35 4.69
CA TYR A 71 -0.57 19.30 4.87
C TYR A 71 -0.97 18.41 6.06
N ALA A 72 -0.37 17.22 6.14
CA ALA A 72 -0.64 16.25 7.20
C ALA A 72 -0.16 16.71 8.58
N ALA A 73 0.82 17.60 8.66
CA ALA A 73 1.27 18.20 9.92
C ALA A 73 0.33 19.31 10.45
N GLY A 74 -0.59 19.83 9.62
CA GLY A 74 -1.49 20.92 10.00
C GLY A 74 -2.65 20.51 10.91
N GLU A 75 -3.77 21.26 10.86
CA GLU A 75 -5.03 20.91 11.54
C GLU A 75 -6.19 20.67 10.57
N GLN A 76 -5.96 20.87 9.25
CA GLN A 76 -6.99 20.65 8.24
C GLN A 76 -7.38 19.17 8.17
N PRO A 77 -8.67 18.85 7.96
CA PRO A 77 -9.15 17.48 7.92
C PRO A 77 -8.53 16.73 6.74
N ILE A 78 -8.11 15.48 6.94
CA ILE A 78 -7.67 14.59 5.85
C ILE A 78 -8.92 14.11 5.11
N GLN A 79 -9.40 14.94 4.19
CA GLN A 79 -10.55 14.70 3.32
C GLN A 79 -10.19 15.16 1.90
N GLY A 80 -10.84 14.56 0.91
CA GLY A 80 -10.47 14.68 -0.49
C GLY A 80 -10.47 16.12 -0.98
N GLN A 81 -11.49 16.92 -0.63
CA GLN A 81 -11.54 18.33 -1.05
C GLN A 81 -10.36 19.16 -0.54
N PRO A 82 -10.14 19.28 0.79
CA PRO A 82 -9.05 20.11 1.29
C PRO A 82 -7.65 19.58 0.93
N ILE A 83 -7.48 18.26 0.73
CA ILE A 83 -6.23 17.70 0.17
C ILE A 83 -6.02 18.20 -1.27
N VAL A 84 -7.02 18.08 -2.14
CA VAL A 84 -6.94 18.54 -3.53
C VAL A 84 -6.69 20.05 -3.60
N GLU A 85 -7.31 20.84 -2.73
CA GLU A 85 -7.07 22.28 -2.64
C GLU A 85 -5.62 22.60 -2.21
N ALA A 86 -5.07 21.86 -1.26
CA ALA A 86 -3.68 22.01 -0.86
C ALA A 86 -2.70 21.62 -1.98
N VAL A 87 -2.97 20.52 -2.69
CA VAL A 87 -2.16 20.09 -3.84
C VAL A 87 -2.26 21.12 -4.98
N ALA A 88 -3.44 21.70 -5.21
CA ALA A 88 -3.64 22.75 -6.21
C ALA A 88 -2.93 24.06 -5.83
N ALA A 89 -2.94 24.43 -4.55
CA ALA A 89 -2.19 25.57 -4.04
C ALA A 89 -0.66 25.40 -4.21
N GLY A 90 -0.17 24.15 -4.27
CA GLY A 90 1.21 23.81 -4.61
C GLY A 90 1.57 23.96 -6.10
N GLY A 91 0.60 24.24 -6.97
CA GLY A 91 0.83 24.50 -8.39
C GLY A 91 0.43 23.37 -9.35
N PHE A 92 -0.09 22.25 -8.84
CA PHE A 92 -0.64 21.18 -9.68
C PHE A 92 -2.04 21.53 -10.20
N ASP A 93 -2.37 21.14 -11.44
CA ASP A 93 -3.68 21.39 -12.02
C ASP A 93 -4.75 20.42 -11.49
N LYS A 94 -5.88 20.94 -10.99
CA LYS A 94 -7.03 20.12 -10.54
C LYS A 94 -7.55 19.21 -11.65
N ALA A 95 -7.46 19.62 -12.92
CA ALA A 95 -7.93 18.83 -14.06
C ALA A 95 -7.15 17.51 -14.23
N ASP A 96 -5.92 17.44 -13.72
CA ASP A 96 -5.10 16.23 -13.73
C ASP A 96 -5.19 15.43 -12.42
N MET A 97 -6.05 15.86 -11.47
CA MET A 97 -6.19 15.22 -10.17
C MET A 97 -7.26 14.13 -10.14
N GLN A 98 -7.01 13.15 -9.29
CA GLN A 98 -7.97 12.11 -8.92
C GLN A 98 -7.95 11.97 -7.40
N VAL A 99 -9.10 11.75 -6.77
CA VAL A 99 -9.19 11.59 -5.32
C VAL A 99 -10.19 10.49 -4.95
N SER A 100 -9.91 9.73 -3.91
CA SER A 100 -10.85 8.74 -3.37
C SER A 100 -12.07 9.40 -2.71
N PHE A 101 -13.09 8.62 -2.40
CA PHE A 101 -14.22 9.08 -1.59
C PHE A 101 -13.81 9.18 -0.11
N ASP A 102 -14.41 10.15 0.60
CA ASP A 102 -14.17 10.36 2.04
C ASP A 102 -14.87 9.32 2.93
N GLN A 103 -15.86 8.63 2.38
CA GLN A 103 -16.63 7.61 3.08
C GLN A 103 -16.87 6.37 2.22
N SER A 104 -17.01 5.23 2.90
CA SER A 104 -17.46 3.98 2.31
C SER A 104 -18.95 4.04 1.91
N LYS A 105 -19.42 3.05 1.16
CA LYS A 105 -20.84 2.92 0.80
C LYS A 105 -21.78 2.67 2.00
N THR A 106 -21.22 2.39 3.18
CA THR A 106 -21.95 2.24 4.45
C THR A 106 -21.77 3.45 5.37
N ASN A 107 -21.30 4.59 4.85
CA ASN A 107 -21.11 5.85 5.57
C ASN A 107 -20.09 5.77 6.73
N LEU A 108 -19.06 4.95 6.58
CA LEU A 108 -17.90 4.97 7.47
C LEU A 108 -16.85 5.89 6.87
N GLU A 109 -16.17 6.67 7.70
CA GLU A 109 -15.00 7.46 7.26
C GLU A 109 -13.94 6.52 6.66
N ALA A 110 -13.28 6.98 5.61
CA ALA A 110 -12.24 6.19 4.97
C ALA A 110 -10.98 6.15 5.85
N ASP A 111 -10.46 4.95 6.12
CA ASP A 111 -9.20 4.75 6.87
C ASP A 111 -7.99 5.36 6.15
N SER A 112 -8.10 5.59 4.84
CA SER A 112 -7.11 6.33 4.07
C SER A 112 -7.75 7.08 2.92
N ILE A 113 -7.22 8.27 2.64
CA ILE A 113 -7.56 9.07 1.47
C ILE A 113 -6.42 8.97 0.46
N PHE A 114 -6.75 8.64 -0.77
CA PHE A 114 -5.81 8.64 -1.89
C PHE A 114 -6.04 9.89 -2.74
N VAL A 115 -4.97 10.60 -3.03
CA VAL A 115 -4.92 11.68 -4.01
C VAL A 115 -3.89 11.34 -5.06
N ALA A 116 -4.17 11.63 -6.33
CA ALA A 116 -3.21 11.47 -7.39
C ALA A 116 -3.19 12.68 -8.30
N VAL A 117 -2.03 12.94 -8.90
CA VAL A 117 -1.85 13.95 -9.95
C VAL A 117 -1.21 13.28 -11.14
N ARG A 118 -1.84 13.37 -12.30
CA ARG A 118 -1.27 12.90 -13.56
C ARG A 118 -0.23 13.90 -14.09
N SER A 119 0.91 13.41 -14.56
CA SER A 119 1.87 14.16 -15.35
C SER A 119 2.28 13.32 -16.56
N GLY A 120 1.77 13.68 -17.73
CA GLY A 120 1.91 12.89 -18.95
C GLY A 120 1.32 11.48 -18.79
N GLU A 121 2.14 10.45 -19.01
CA GLU A 121 1.77 9.04 -18.84
C GLU A 121 2.14 8.48 -17.45
N THR A 122 2.52 9.34 -16.50
CA THR A 122 2.89 8.97 -15.13
C THR A 122 1.97 9.65 -14.11
N CYS A 123 1.92 9.11 -12.91
CA CYS A 123 1.09 9.58 -11.81
C CYS A 123 1.90 9.72 -10.55
N LEU A 124 1.73 10.84 -9.85
CA LEU A 124 2.02 10.97 -8.43
C LEU A 124 0.83 10.42 -7.67
N ILE A 125 1.04 9.48 -6.75
CA ILE A 125 -0.01 8.95 -5.87
C ILE A 125 0.40 9.18 -4.43
N GLY A 126 -0.45 9.87 -3.68
CA GLY A 126 -0.34 10.10 -2.25
C GLY A 126 -1.42 9.34 -1.51
N GLN A 127 -1.05 8.70 -0.40
CA GLN A 127 -1.95 8.12 0.58
C GLN A 127 -1.78 8.88 1.89
N LEU A 128 -2.89 9.30 2.49
CA LEU A 128 -2.92 9.95 3.80
C LEU A 128 -3.85 9.17 4.72
N ILE A 129 -3.41 8.90 5.94
CA ILE A 129 -4.20 8.20 6.96
C ILE A 129 -4.81 9.24 7.90
N PRO A 130 -6.15 9.43 7.95
CA PRO A 130 -6.78 10.45 8.78
C PRO A 130 -6.43 10.35 10.27
N GLU A 131 -6.40 9.14 10.83
CA GLU A 131 -6.17 8.91 12.27
C GLU A 131 -4.74 9.21 12.69
N THR A 132 -3.73 8.68 11.97
CA THR A 132 -2.31 8.81 12.36
C THR A 132 -1.62 9.99 11.69
N ARG A 133 -2.26 10.63 10.72
CA ARG A 133 -1.67 11.69 9.86
C ARG A 133 -0.44 11.20 9.09
N GLU A 134 -0.25 9.89 8.94
CA GLU A 134 0.84 9.31 8.16
C GLU A 134 0.62 9.54 6.67
N VAL A 135 1.71 9.73 5.94
CA VAL A 135 1.72 9.99 4.50
C VAL A 135 2.67 9.02 3.82
N ALA A 136 2.22 8.47 2.70
CA ALA A 136 3.07 7.78 1.73
C ALA A 136 2.84 8.39 0.34
N ALA A 137 3.92 8.56 -0.42
CA ALA A 137 3.86 9.07 -1.79
C ALA A 137 4.74 8.22 -2.70
N GLN A 138 4.32 8.06 -3.96
CA GLN A 138 5.08 7.36 -4.98
C GLN A 138 4.74 7.87 -6.37
N ALA A 139 5.67 7.68 -7.30
CA ALA A 139 5.46 7.94 -8.72
C ALA A 139 5.37 6.62 -9.48
N VAL A 140 4.31 6.44 -10.27
CA VAL A 140 4.00 5.21 -11.01
C VAL A 140 3.53 5.53 -12.43
N ASP A 141 3.50 4.53 -13.31
CA ASP A 141 2.90 4.68 -14.63
C ASP A 141 1.37 4.78 -14.51
N ALA A 142 0.76 5.66 -15.33
CA ALA A 142 -0.67 5.70 -15.49
C ALA A 142 -1.18 4.43 -16.18
N VAL A 143 -2.37 3.98 -15.80
CA VAL A 143 -3.00 2.77 -16.33
C VAL A 143 -4.11 3.10 -17.33
N GLY A 144 -4.62 2.06 -17.99
CA GLY A 144 -5.64 2.16 -19.04
C GLY A 144 -5.06 2.46 -20.43
N PRO A 145 -5.87 2.29 -21.49
CA PRO A 145 -5.42 2.45 -22.87
C PRO A 145 -5.00 3.90 -23.20
N GLU A 146 -5.58 4.88 -22.50
CA GLU A 146 -5.32 6.31 -22.69
C GLU A 146 -4.28 6.87 -21.71
N ARG A 147 -3.68 6.03 -20.84
CA ARG A 147 -2.70 6.45 -19.83
C ARG A 147 -3.17 7.63 -18.97
N ASN A 148 -4.44 7.62 -18.58
CA ASN A 148 -5.09 8.70 -17.84
C ASN A 148 -5.66 8.27 -16.48
N VAL A 149 -5.57 6.99 -16.13
CA VAL A 149 -6.05 6.48 -14.84
C VAL A 149 -4.88 6.39 -13.86
N CYS A 150 -4.98 7.11 -12.74
CA CYS A 150 -3.98 7.06 -11.67
C CYS A 150 -4.49 6.24 -10.48
N LEU A 151 -5.77 6.38 -10.14
CA LEU A 151 -6.41 5.61 -9.08
C LEU A 151 -7.34 4.56 -9.69
N ILE A 152 -7.08 3.29 -9.38
CA ILE A 152 -7.91 2.19 -9.87
C ILE A 152 -9.23 2.14 -9.07
N GLY A 153 -10.35 2.24 -9.78
CA GLY A 153 -11.69 2.21 -9.20
C GLY A 153 -12.50 3.46 -9.55
N GLN A 154 -13.58 3.70 -8.81
CA GLN A 154 -14.34 4.94 -8.92
C GLN A 154 -13.73 5.99 -7.99
N THR A 155 -13.39 7.14 -8.55
CA THR A 155 -12.90 8.32 -7.82
C THR A 155 -14.04 9.30 -7.58
N ARG A 156 -13.87 10.18 -6.59
CA ARG A 156 -14.78 11.29 -6.38
C ARG A 156 -14.59 12.31 -7.52
N PRO A 157 -15.66 12.73 -8.22
CA PRO A 157 -15.58 13.83 -9.17
C PRO A 157 -15.04 15.10 -8.50
N ILE A 158 -14.15 15.81 -9.21
CA ILE A 158 -13.62 17.11 -8.77
C ILE A 158 -14.39 18.22 -9.50
N ASP A 159 -15.51 18.65 -8.91
CA ASP A 159 -16.52 19.54 -9.50
C ASP A 159 -16.67 20.89 -8.77
N TRP A 160 -15.69 21.25 -7.93
CA TRP A 160 -15.65 22.48 -7.12
C TRP A 160 -14.50 23.43 -7.48
#